data_AF-A0A3N5NB10-F1
#
_entry.id   AF-A0A3N5NB10-F1
#
_cell.length_a   1.000
_cell.length_b   1.000
_cell.length_c   1.000
_cell.angle_alpha   90.00
_cell.angle_beta   90.00
_cell.angle_gamma   90.00
#
_symmetry.space_group_name_H-M   'P 1'
#
loop_
_entity.id
_entity.type
_entity.pdbx_description
1 polymer ?
#
loop_
_entity_poly.entity_id
_entity_poly.type
_entity_poly.pdbx_seq_one_letter_code
_entity_poly.pdbx_strand_id
1 'polypeptide(L)'
;MLNLDPTLLLLLEACLFVLAFGALGFMRREGLSIQFALETAILTVVLVGGSWLTGLPLNPFLFLIILYLVTMRSRLVVDVANTLVRRNRKEMAFRLYDLALALRPDAASRLIVLTNRGAALLHSGQVDHAISTLEGVLADSQRSRLGIKYEAAARYNLGYAYELKGEDALSVMQYNEAIEVLPSSLYARAAQSALKRRKQQGPSG
;
A
#
# COMPACT_ATOMS: atom_id res chain seq x y z
N MET A 1 -35.47 15.20 14.96
CA MET A 1 -34.04 14.95 15.24
C MET A 1 -33.95 13.57 15.89
N LEU A 2 -33.24 12.63 15.27
CA LEU A 2 -33.04 11.30 15.85
C LEU A 2 -32.22 11.45 17.14
N ASN A 3 -32.86 11.28 18.29
CA ASN A 3 -32.21 11.33 19.61
C ASN A 3 -31.55 9.97 19.86
N LEU A 4 -30.45 9.68 19.15
CA LEU A 4 -29.70 8.45 19.30
C LEU A 4 -28.83 8.53 20.56
N ASP A 5 -28.76 7.44 21.31
CA ASP A 5 -27.83 7.29 22.43
C ASP A 5 -26.39 7.54 21.92
N PRO A 6 -25.58 8.39 22.59
CA PRO A 6 -24.21 8.70 22.16
C PRO A 6 -23.34 7.45 21.99
N THR A 7 -23.52 6.44 22.82
CA THR A 7 -22.80 5.16 22.75
C THR A 7 -23.19 4.38 21.51
N LEU A 8 -24.51 4.32 21.23
CA LEU A 8 -25.04 3.66 20.05
C LEU A 8 -24.55 4.33 18.77
N LEU A 9 -24.44 5.66 18.76
CA LEU A 9 -23.88 6.42 17.66
C LEU A 9 -22.43 6.02 17.38
N LEU A 10 -21.57 5.94 18.40
CA LEU A 10 -20.17 5.53 18.23
C LEU A 10 -20.02 4.09 17.72
N LEU A 11 -20.87 3.17 18.21
CA LEU A 11 -20.89 1.79 17.71
C LEU A 11 -21.34 1.72 16.25
N LEU A 12 -22.36 2.49 15.88
CA LEU A 12 -22.84 2.58 14.51
C LEU A 12 -21.76 3.16 13.59
N GLU A 13 -21.04 4.19 14.03
CA GLU A 13 -19.93 4.78 13.30
C GLU A 13 -18.79 3.78 13.09
N ALA A 14 -18.41 3.01 14.11
CA ALA A 14 -17.41 1.96 13.96
C ALA A 14 -17.83 0.90 12.92
N CYS A 15 -19.10 0.47 12.96
CA CYS A 15 -19.64 -0.45 11.97
C CYS A 15 -19.61 0.15 10.55
N LEU A 16 -20.06 1.39 10.39
CA LEU A 16 -20.04 2.10 9.10
C LEU A 16 -18.60 2.29 8.60
N PHE A 17 -17.65 2.58 9.49
CA PHE A 17 -16.24 2.69 9.17
C PHE A 17 -15.69 1.37 8.62
N VAL A 18 -15.95 0.23 9.29
CA VAL A 18 -15.53 -1.08 8.79
C VAL A 18 -16.18 -1.41 7.45
N LEU A 19 -17.48 -1.12 7.28
CA LEU A 19 -18.19 -1.37 6.04
C LEU A 19 -17.67 -0.51 4.88
N ALA A 20 -17.43 0.78 5.12
CA ALA A 20 -16.92 1.70 4.11
C ALA A 20 -15.51 1.30 3.65
N PHE A 21 -14.59 1.06 4.58
CA PHE A 21 -13.22 0.65 4.24
C PHE A 21 -13.13 -0.79 3.73
N GLY A 22 -14.01 -1.68 4.20
CA GLY A 22 -14.18 -3.03 3.66
C GLY A 22 -14.67 -3.02 2.22
N ALA A 23 -15.66 -2.19 1.90
CA ALA A 23 -16.14 -1.98 0.53
C ALA A 23 -15.04 -1.43 -0.38
N LEU A 24 -14.27 -0.44 0.10
CA LEU A 24 -13.10 0.08 -0.63
C LEU A 24 -12.03 -1.00 -0.87
N GLY A 25 -11.75 -1.84 0.14
CA GLY A 25 -10.85 -2.98 0.00
C GLY A 25 -11.36 -3.98 -1.04
N PHE A 26 -12.65 -4.27 -1.04
CA PHE A 26 -13.28 -5.14 -2.03
C PHE A 26 -13.20 -4.57 -3.45
N MET A 27 -13.49 -3.27 -3.63
CA MET A 27 -13.33 -2.58 -4.92
C MET A 27 -11.89 -2.64 -5.45
N ARG A 28 -10.90 -2.67 -4.54
CA ARG A 28 -9.47 -2.82 -4.89
C ARG A 28 -9.03 -4.27 -5.08
N ARG A 29 -9.94 -5.25 -4.96
CA ARG A 29 -9.63 -6.69 -4.92
C ARG A 29 -8.62 -7.05 -3.82
N GLU A 30 -8.65 -6.31 -2.72
CA GLU A 30 -7.85 -6.52 -1.51
C GLU A 30 -8.65 -7.23 -0.40
N GLY A 31 -9.97 -7.38 -0.57
CA GLY A 31 -10.86 -7.94 0.46
C GLY A 31 -10.89 -7.10 1.75
N LEU A 32 -11.54 -7.64 2.79
CA LEU A 32 -11.52 -7.05 4.12
C LEU A 32 -10.38 -7.68 4.92
N SER A 33 -9.45 -6.86 5.40
CA SER A 33 -8.38 -7.29 6.28
C SER A 33 -8.94 -7.67 7.65
N ILE A 34 -8.69 -8.91 8.09
CA ILE A 34 -9.09 -9.39 9.42
C ILE A 34 -8.40 -8.55 10.50
N GLN A 35 -7.12 -8.23 10.30
CA GLN A 35 -6.37 -7.38 11.22
C GLN A 35 -7.04 -6.00 11.35
N PHE A 36 -7.43 -5.37 10.24
CA PHE A 36 -8.12 -4.09 10.26
C PHE A 36 -9.45 -4.15 11.03
N ALA A 37 -10.25 -5.19 10.79
CA ALA A 37 -11.54 -5.36 11.48
C ALA A 37 -11.35 -5.58 12.99
N LEU A 38 -10.39 -6.41 13.38
CA LEU A 38 -10.06 -6.67 14.79
C LEU A 38 -9.50 -5.43 15.49
N GLU A 39 -8.56 -4.71 14.87
CA GLU A 39 -8.02 -3.47 15.42
C GLU A 39 -9.12 -2.43 15.62
N THR A 40 -10.04 -2.31 14.65
CA THR A 40 -11.19 -1.41 14.78
C THR A 40 -12.11 -1.82 15.92
N ALA A 41 -12.44 -3.11 16.04
CA ALA A 41 -13.31 -3.62 17.09
C ALA A 41 -12.71 -3.42 18.49
N ILE A 42 -11.43 -3.81 18.68
CA ILE A 42 -10.71 -3.64 19.95
C ILE A 42 -10.65 -2.16 20.33
N LEU A 43 -10.26 -1.30 19.39
CA LEU A 43 -10.13 0.13 19.63
C LEU A 43 -11.48 0.78 19.95
N THR A 44 -12.55 0.32 19.31
CA THR A 44 -13.92 0.75 19.62
C THR A 44 -14.29 0.39 21.05
N VAL A 45 -14.07 -0.86 21.47
CA VAL A 45 -14.35 -1.31 22.84
C VAL A 45 -13.55 -0.50 23.86
N VAL A 46 -12.26 -0.26 23.61
CA VAL A 46 -11.40 0.51 24.51
C VAL A 46 -11.85 1.96 24.63
N LEU A 47 -12.14 2.63 23.51
CA LEU A 47 -12.52 4.05 23.51
C LEU A 47 -13.92 4.28 24.08
N VAL A 48 -14.90 3.45 23.70
CA VAL A 48 -16.27 3.53 24.21
C VAL A 48 -16.31 3.14 25.69
N GLY A 49 -15.65 2.05 26.08
CA GLY A 49 -15.56 1.63 27.47
C GLY A 49 -14.84 2.66 28.35
N GLY A 50 -13.75 3.26 27.84
CA GLY A 50 -13.05 4.35 28.53
C GLY A 50 -13.90 5.60 28.70
N SER A 51 -14.66 5.99 27.66
CA SER A 51 -15.62 7.10 27.74
C SER A 51 -16.70 6.83 28.79
N TRP A 52 -17.25 5.61 28.83
CA TRP A 52 -18.24 5.21 29.83
C TRP A 52 -17.67 5.22 31.26
N LEU A 53 -16.47 4.68 31.47
CA LEU A 53 -15.81 4.62 32.78
C LEU A 53 -15.43 6.01 33.33
N THR A 54 -15.00 6.91 32.46
CA THR A 54 -14.57 8.27 32.85
C THR A 54 -15.73 9.27 32.91
N GLY A 55 -16.88 8.94 32.32
CA GLY A 55 -18.01 9.86 32.17
C GLY A 55 -17.74 11.01 31.18
N LEU A 56 -16.58 11.02 30.50
CA LEU A 56 -16.23 12.04 29.52
C LEU A 56 -16.80 11.66 28.15
N PRO A 57 -17.70 12.47 27.56
CA PRO A 57 -18.28 12.15 26.27
C PRO A 57 -17.22 12.19 25.18
N LEU A 58 -17.08 11.10 24.43
CA LEU A 58 -16.17 11.04 23.29
C LEU A 58 -16.82 11.68 22.06
N ASN A 59 -16.14 12.66 21.47
CA ASN A 59 -16.61 13.30 20.24
C ASN A 59 -16.57 12.29 19.05
N PRO A 60 -17.66 12.13 18.29
CA PRO A 60 -17.71 11.15 17.19
C PRO A 60 -16.66 11.39 16.08
N PHE A 61 -16.37 12.64 15.74
CA PHE A 61 -15.30 12.96 14.78
C PHE A 61 -13.92 12.59 15.31
N LEU A 62 -13.65 12.85 16.59
CA LEU A 62 -12.38 12.48 17.22
C LEU A 62 -12.25 10.95 17.27
N PHE A 63 -13.33 10.24 17.57
CA PHE A 63 -13.38 8.78 17.54
C PHE A 63 -13.00 8.24 16.15
N LEU A 64 -13.62 8.74 15.08
CA LEU A 64 -13.28 8.35 13.70
C LEU A 64 -11.84 8.70 13.32
N ILE A 65 -11.33 9.86 13.73
CA ILE A 65 -9.93 10.24 13.49
C ILE A 65 -8.99 9.24 14.17
N ILE A 66 -9.26 8.86 15.43
CA ILE A 66 -8.43 7.89 16.15
C ILE A 66 -8.49 6.53 15.46
N LEU A 67 -9.68 6.04 15.11
CA LEU A 67 -9.84 4.79 14.34
C LEU A 67 -9.02 4.84 13.05
N TYR A 68 -9.15 5.91 12.28
CA TYR A 68 -8.45 6.08 11.02
C TYR A 68 -6.93 6.11 11.20
N LEU A 69 -6.41 6.93 12.11
CA LEU A 69 -4.97 7.07 12.34
C LEU A 69 -4.33 5.75 12.78
N VAL A 70 -4.99 5.01 13.68
CA VAL A 70 -4.44 3.75 14.19
C VAL A 70 -4.50 2.66 13.12
N THR A 71 -5.65 2.48 12.47
CA THR A 71 -5.84 1.39 11.49
C THR A 71 -5.11 1.64 10.17
N MET A 72 -4.89 2.91 9.80
CA MET A 72 -4.20 3.29 8.56
C MET A 72 -2.75 3.73 8.77
N ARG A 73 -2.22 3.56 10.00
CA ARG A 73 -0.88 4.04 10.42
C ARG A 73 0.23 3.81 9.40
N SER A 74 0.38 2.58 8.89
CA SER A 74 1.45 2.25 7.94
C SER A 74 1.26 2.91 6.58
N ARG A 75 0.00 3.06 6.12
CA ARG A 75 -0.32 3.73 4.85
C ARG A 75 0.00 5.21 4.93
N LEU A 76 -0.38 5.85 6.04
CA LEU A 76 -0.10 7.27 6.29
C LEU A 76 1.41 7.53 6.30
N VAL A 77 2.19 6.67 6.97
CA VAL A 77 3.65 6.79 6.99
C VAL A 77 4.25 6.63 5.58
N VAL A 78 3.73 5.71 4.76
CA VAL A 78 4.14 5.56 3.35
C VAL A 78 3.85 6.82 2.53
N ASP A 79 2.70 7.46 2.71
CA ASP A 79 2.35 8.68 1.97
C ASP A 79 3.31 9.83 2.30
N VAL A 80 3.72 9.93 3.57
CA VAL A 80 4.76 10.86 3.99
C VAL A 80 6.11 10.48 3.37
N ALA A 81 6.50 9.20 3.40
CA ALA A 81 7.75 8.72 2.80
C ALA A 81 7.82 9.06 1.30
N ASN A 82 6.76 8.76 0.55
CA ASN A 82 6.62 9.10 -0.87
C ASN A 82 6.79 10.59 -1.14
N THR A 83 6.23 11.43 -0.25
CA THR A 83 6.37 12.89 -0.35
C THR A 83 7.81 13.35 -0.13
N LEU A 84 8.54 12.70 0.78
CA LEU A 84 9.95 12.98 1.01
C LEU A 84 10.83 12.52 -0.16
N VAL A 85 10.53 11.38 -0.80
CA VAL A 85 11.23 10.95 -2.02
C VAL A 85 11.12 12.02 -3.11
N ARG A 86 9.91 12.56 -3.35
CA ARG A 86 9.69 13.65 -4.33
C ARG A 86 10.44 14.95 -3.98
N ARG A 87 10.77 15.16 -2.70
CA ARG A 87 11.58 16.30 -2.22
C ARG A 87 13.07 15.97 -2.14
N ASN A 88 13.51 14.85 -2.74
CA ASN A 88 14.88 14.34 -2.71
C ASN A 88 15.44 14.06 -1.29
N ARG A 89 14.56 13.91 -0.28
CA ARG A 89 14.92 13.59 1.10
C ARG A 89 14.91 12.07 1.33
N LYS A 90 15.79 11.37 0.59
CA LYS A 90 15.79 9.91 0.45
C LYS A 90 16.05 9.16 1.76
N GLU A 91 17.03 9.58 2.56
CA GLU A 91 17.35 8.91 3.83
C GLU A 91 16.17 8.89 4.81
N MET A 92 15.52 10.04 5.01
CA MET A 92 14.33 10.13 5.85
C MET A 92 13.18 9.30 5.30
N ALA A 93 12.99 9.26 3.97
CA ALA A 93 11.97 8.42 3.35
C ALA A 93 12.19 6.94 3.64
N PHE A 94 13.44 6.44 3.56
CA PHE A 94 13.74 5.04 3.87
C PHE A 94 13.49 4.68 5.33
N ARG A 95 13.86 5.57 6.28
CA ARG A 95 13.52 5.37 7.69
C ARG A 95 12.01 5.29 7.92
N LEU A 96 11.21 6.07 7.17
CA LEU A 96 9.75 5.99 7.24
C LEU A 96 9.21 4.69 6.64
N TYR A 97 9.79 4.17 5.55
CA TYR A 97 9.40 2.84 5.07
C TYR A 97 9.68 1.75 6.10
N ASP A 98 10.85 1.80 6.74
CA ASP A 98 11.22 0.82 7.77
C ASP A 98 10.28 0.94 8.99
N LEU A 99 9.94 2.16 9.40
CA LEU A 99 8.92 2.42 10.42
C LEU A 99 7.56 1.86 10.02
N ALA A 100 7.10 2.09 8.79
CA ALA A 100 5.82 1.60 8.32
C ALA A 100 5.71 0.07 8.37
N LEU A 101 6.82 -0.64 8.10
CA LEU A 101 6.92 -2.10 8.26
C LEU A 101 6.97 -2.51 9.74
N ALA A 102 7.66 -1.75 10.59
CA ALA A 102 7.76 -2.00 12.03
C ALA A 102 6.40 -1.84 12.74
N LEU A 103 5.49 -1.02 12.19
CA LEU A 103 4.12 -0.84 12.68
C LEU A 103 3.20 -2.04 12.43
N ARG A 104 3.75 -3.18 12.00
CA ARG A 104 3.01 -4.45 11.76
C ARG A 104 1.82 -4.24 10.83
N PRO A 105 2.05 -3.77 9.59
CA PRO A 105 0.97 -3.60 8.62
C PRO A 105 0.33 -4.95 8.31
N ASP A 106 -0.95 -4.93 7.96
CA ASP A 106 -1.60 -6.07 7.35
C ASP A 106 -0.98 -6.43 5.99
N ALA A 107 -1.35 -7.59 5.44
CA ALA A 107 -0.74 -8.11 4.22
C ALA A 107 -0.84 -7.11 3.05
N ALA A 108 -2.01 -6.49 2.84
CA ALA A 108 -2.21 -5.51 1.78
C ALA A 108 -1.35 -4.26 1.98
N SER A 109 -1.31 -3.71 3.20
CA SER A 109 -0.51 -2.52 3.52
C SER A 109 0.98 -2.82 3.49
N ARG A 110 1.40 -4.04 3.83
CA ARG A 110 2.79 -4.47 3.67
C ARG A 110 3.21 -4.44 2.20
N LEU A 111 2.38 -4.97 1.29
CA LEU A 111 2.66 -4.90 -0.15
C LEU A 111 2.78 -3.45 -0.62
N ILE A 112 1.89 -2.55 -0.16
CA ILE A 112 1.98 -1.10 -0.43
C ILE A 112 3.35 -0.56 -0.02
N VAL A 113 3.78 -0.83 1.21
CA VAL A 113 5.05 -0.31 1.76
C VAL A 113 6.22 -0.81 0.91
N LEU A 114 6.28 -2.12 0.63
CA LEU A 114 7.39 -2.73 -0.10
C LEU A 114 7.46 -2.27 -1.57
N THR A 115 6.33 -2.18 -2.28
CA THR A 115 6.30 -1.69 -3.66
C THR A 115 6.77 -0.23 -3.75
N ASN A 116 6.32 0.64 -2.83
CA ASN A 116 6.75 2.05 -2.80
C ASN A 116 8.23 2.19 -2.41
N ARG A 117 8.70 1.37 -1.45
CA ARG A 117 10.12 1.29 -1.09
C ARG A 117 10.98 0.86 -2.28
N GLY A 118 10.55 -0.16 -3.03
CA GLY A 118 11.22 -0.62 -4.26
C GLY A 118 11.31 0.48 -5.33
N ALA A 119 10.22 1.21 -5.58
CA ALA A 119 10.23 2.35 -6.49
C ALA A 119 11.19 3.46 -6.02
N ALA A 120 11.23 3.75 -4.71
CA ALA A 120 12.14 4.73 -4.13
C ALA A 120 13.61 4.33 -4.24
N LEU A 121 13.92 3.03 -4.13
CA LEU A 121 15.27 2.48 -4.33
C LEU A 121 15.73 2.70 -5.77
N LEU A 122 14.87 2.46 -6.76
CA LEU A 122 15.16 2.75 -8.17
C LEU A 122 15.43 4.23 -8.39
N HIS A 123 14.60 5.11 -7.82
CA HIS A 123 14.83 6.56 -7.88
C HIS A 123 16.13 7.00 -7.17
N SER A 124 16.68 6.14 -6.31
CA SER A 124 17.93 6.36 -5.58
C SER A 124 19.13 5.66 -6.23
N GLY A 125 18.95 4.98 -7.36
CA GLY A 125 20.01 4.23 -8.04
C GLY A 125 20.42 2.92 -7.34
N GLN A 126 19.72 2.52 -6.28
CA GLN A 126 20.00 1.30 -5.52
C GLN A 126 19.30 0.09 -6.18
N VAL A 127 19.73 -0.23 -7.40
CA VAL A 127 19.02 -1.15 -8.30
C VAL A 127 18.94 -2.58 -7.75
N ASP A 128 20.04 -3.15 -7.25
CA ASP A 128 20.02 -4.53 -6.72
C ASP A 128 19.11 -4.67 -5.49
N HIS A 129 19.11 -3.67 -4.59
CA HIS A 129 18.19 -3.64 -3.46
C HIS A 129 16.73 -3.50 -3.90
N ALA A 130 16.47 -2.74 -4.97
CA ALA A 130 15.13 -2.63 -5.53
C ALA A 130 14.65 -3.98 -6.08
N ILE A 131 15.48 -4.69 -6.83
CA ILE A 131 15.18 -6.02 -7.37
C ILE A 131 14.79 -6.96 -6.24
N SER A 132 15.68 -7.13 -5.24
CA SER A 132 15.42 -8.01 -4.10
C SER A 132 14.13 -7.64 -3.35
N THR A 133 13.87 -6.34 -3.15
CA THR A 133 12.64 -5.88 -2.49
C THR A 133 11.40 -6.23 -3.31
N LEU A 134 11.42 -6.01 -4.62
CA LEU A 134 10.26 -6.19 -5.51
C LEU A 134 9.99 -7.66 -5.81
N GLU A 135 11.01 -8.52 -5.90
CA GLU A 135 10.82 -9.97 -5.97
C GLU A 135 10.15 -10.51 -4.71
N GLY A 136 10.52 -9.98 -3.54
CA GLY A 136 9.83 -10.27 -2.28
C GLY A 136 8.34 -9.88 -2.33
N VAL A 137 7.99 -8.78 -3.00
CA VAL A 137 6.58 -8.39 -3.21
C VAL A 137 5.84 -9.43 -4.04
N LEU A 138 6.43 -9.92 -5.14
CA LEU A 138 5.79 -10.93 -5.99
C LEU A 138 5.60 -12.27 -5.26
N ALA A 139 6.59 -12.67 -4.45
CA ALA A 139 6.48 -13.86 -3.61
C ALA A 139 5.36 -13.72 -2.56
N ASP A 140 5.22 -12.55 -1.93
CA ASP A 140 4.16 -12.28 -0.95
C ASP A 140 2.76 -12.10 -1.60
N SER A 141 2.69 -11.52 -2.81
CA SER A 141 1.41 -11.32 -3.52
C SER A 141 0.82 -12.64 -4.00
N GLN A 142 1.65 -13.56 -4.50
CA GLN A 142 1.20 -14.88 -4.93
C GLN A 142 0.62 -15.70 -3.78
N ARG A 143 1.18 -15.55 -2.56
CA ARG A 143 0.67 -16.21 -1.35
C ARG A 143 -0.63 -15.60 -0.87
N SER A 144 -0.72 -14.28 -0.87
CA SER A 144 -1.87 -13.58 -0.32
C SER A 144 -3.05 -13.52 -1.30
N ARG A 145 -2.82 -13.68 -2.60
CA ARG A 145 -3.80 -13.39 -3.68
C ARG A 145 -4.36 -11.96 -3.61
N LEU A 146 -3.68 -11.09 -2.85
CA LEU A 146 -4.05 -9.71 -2.62
C LEU A 146 -3.18 -8.82 -3.50
N GLY A 147 -3.81 -7.83 -4.14
CA GLY A 147 -3.07 -6.72 -4.71
C GLY A 147 -2.52 -6.94 -6.12
N ILE A 148 -3.36 -7.42 -7.05
CA ILE A 148 -3.08 -7.44 -8.51
C ILE A 148 -2.49 -6.10 -8.99
N LYS A 149 -2.95 -4.98 -8.42
CA LYS A 149 -2.40 -3.65 -8.69
C LYS A 149 -0.92 -3.50 -8.28
N TYR A 150 -0.56 -4.00 -7.09
CA TYR A 150 0.82 -3.93 -6.57
C TYR A 150 1.70 -4.97 -7.23
N GLU A 151 1.15 -6.11 -7.64
CA GLU A 151 1.85 -7.07 -8.50
C GLU A 151 2.22 -6.42 -9.84
N ALA A 152 1.26 -5.83 -10.55
CA ALA A 152 1.53 -5.11 -11.80
C ALA A 152 2.55 -3.98 -11.62
N ALA A 153 2.48 -3.24 -10.50
CA ALA A 153 3.45 -2.21 -10.14
C ALA A 153 4.85 -2.78 -9.91
N ALA A 154 4.95 -3.89 -9.18
CA ALA A 154 6.21 -4.53 -8.85
C ALA A 154 6.89 -5.11 -10.09
N ARG A 155 6.11 -5.78 -10.96
CA ARG A 155 6.61 -6.29 -12.25
C ARG A 155 7.10 -5.17 -13.15
N TYR A 156 6.36 -4.06 -13.27
CA TYR A 156 6.83 -2.90 -14.03
C TYR A 156 8.14 -2.34 -13.46
N ASN A 157 8.22 -2.16 -12.14
CA ASN A 157 9.44 -1.65 -11.50
C ASN A 157 10.62 -2.62 -11.62
N LEU A 158 10.38 -3.94 -11.58
CA LEU A 158 11.40 -4.96 -11.86
C LEU A 158 11.88 -4.89 -13.31
N GLY A 159 10.95 -4.74 -14.26
CA GLY A 159 11.30 -4.55 -15.67
C GLY A 159 12.24 -3.36 -15.87
N TYR A 160 11.96 -2.25 -15.18
CA TYR A 160 12.84 -1.07 -15.19
C TYR A 160 14.16 -1.30 -14.47
N ALA A 161 14.16 -2.02 -13.35
CA ALA A 161 15.37 -2.37 -12.62
C ALA A 161 16.33 -3.22 -13.47
N TYR A 162 15.79 -4.26 -14.14
CA TYR A 162 16.54 -5.12 -15.04
C TYR A 162 17.05 -4.37 -16.27
N GLU A 163 16.26 -3.41 -16.79
CA GLU A 163 16.72 -2.51 -17.87
C GLU A 163 17.94 -1.70 -17.44
N LEU A 164 17.94 -1.14 -16.22
CA LEU A 164 19.08 -0.40 -15.68
C LEU A 164 20.34 -1.28 -15.47
N LYS A 165 20.17 -2.59 -15.28
CA LYS A 165 21.27 -3.55 -15.20
C LYS A 165 21.76 -4.07 -16.55
N GLY A 166 21.05 -3.77 -17.64
CA GLY A 166 21.31 -4.38 -18.96
C GLY A 166 20.83 -5.84 -19.07
N GLU A 167 19.99 -6.29 -18.14
CA GLU A 167 19.40 -7.64 -18.14
C GLU A 167 18.14 -7.65 -19.02
N ASP A 168 18.36 -7.49 -20.31
CA ASP A 168 17.34 -7.18 -21.32
C ASP A 168 16.21 -8.21 -21.42
N ALA A 169 16.53 -9.50 -21.40
CA ALA A 169 15.54 -10.56 -21.47
C ALA A 169 14.60 -10.55 -20.26
N LEU A 170 15.16 -10.36 -19.06
CA LEU A 170 14.40 -10.28 -17.81
C LEU A 170 13.55 -8.99 -17.76
N SER A 171 14.10 -7.88 -18.24
CA SER A 171 13.36 -6.62 -18.36
C SER A 171 12.10 -6.77 -19.22
N VAL A 172 12.26 -7.33 -20.43
CA VAL A 172 11.14 -7.55 -21.37
C VAL A 172 10.10 -8.50 -20.78
N MET A 173 10.54 -9.59 -20.16
CA MET A 173 9.67 -10.55 -19.49
C MET A 173 8.79 -9.85 -18.44
N GLN A 174 9.40 -9.11 -17.51
CA GLN A 174 8.69 -8.43 -16.43
C GLN A 174 7.72 -7.34 -16.94
N TYR A 175 8.09 -6.62 -18.00
CA TYR A 175 7.18 -5.66 -18.63
C TYR A 175 5.96 -6.34 -19.28
N ASN A 176 6.15 -7.47 -19.97
CA ASN A 176 5.03 -8.23 -20.54
C ASN A 176 4.12 -8.76 -19.44
N GLU A 177 4.68 -9.34 -18.38
CA GLU A 177 3.87 -9.83 -17.26
C GLU A 177 3.11 -8.69 -16.56
N ALA A 178 3.69 -7.49 -16.42
CA ALA A 178 2.96 -6.33 -15.90
C ALA A 178 1.74 -5.95 -16.77
N ILE A 179 1.85 -6.12 -18.09
CA ILE A 179 0.74 -5.90 -19.04
C ILE A 179 -0.30 -7.00 -18.88
N GLU A 180 0.10 -8.26 -18.75
CA GLU A 180 -0.82 -9.40 -18.59
C GLU A 180 -1.60 -9.35 -17.27
N VAL A 181 -0.93 -9.02 -16.16
CA VAL A 181 -1.54 -8.96 -14.83
C VAL A 181 -2.65 -7.90 -14.76
N LEU A 182 -2.41 -6.72 -15.34
CA LEU A 182 -3.42 -5.64 -15.31
C LEU A 182 -3.34 -4.76 -16.57
N PRO A 183 -3.90 -5.20 -17.71
CA PRO A 183 -3.71 -4.57 -19.03
C PRO A 183 -4.12 -3.11 -19.12
N SER A 184 -5.14 -2.70 -18.36
CA SER A 184 -5.68 -1.34 -18.36
C SER A 184 -5.02 -0.40 -17.34
N SER A 185 -4.00 -0.86 -16.61
CA SER A 185 -3.33 -0.07 -15.57
C SER A 185 -2.33 0.95 -16.14
N LEU A 186 -2.00 1.95 -15.31
CA LEU A 186 -0.89 2.87 -15.61
C LEU A 186 0.45 2.13 -15.76
N TYR A 187 0.66 1.04 -15.01
CA TYR A 187 1.86 0.22 -15.08
C TYR A 187 1.97 -0.54 -16.41
N ALA A 188 0.87 -1.12 -16.88
CA ALA A 188 0.81 -1.75 -18.20
C ALA A 188 1.10 -0.75 -19.33
N ARG A 189 0.52 0.45 -19.27
CA ARG A 189 0.81 1.53 -20.26
C ARG A 189 2.26 1.98 -20.21
N ALA A 190 2.85 2.09 -19.01
CA ALA A 190 4.25 2.43 -18.83
C ALA A 190 5.18 1.33 -19.37
N ALA A 191 4.85 0.06 -19.11
CA ALA A 191 5.55 -1.10 -19.65
C ALA A 191 5.50 -1.15 -21.19
N GLN A 192 4.32 -0.95 -21.80
CA GLN A 192 4.16 -0.84 -23.25
C GLN A 192 5.03 0.28 -23.84
N SER A 193 5.07 1.43 -23.17
CA SER A 193 5.89 2.56 -23.59
C SER A 193 7.39 2.24 -23.51
N ALA A 194 7.85 1.55 -22.46
CA ALA A 194 9.23 1.10 -22.31
C ALA A 194 9.63 0.10 -23.41
N LEU A 195 8.79 -0.91 -23.65
CA LEU A 195 9.01 -1.89 -24.73
C LEU A 195 9.04 -1.24 -26.11
N LYS A 196 8.18 -0.25 -26.37
CA LYS A 196 8.18 0.49 -27.64
C LYS A 196 9.47 1.29 -27.82
N ARG A 197 9.97 1.97 -26.78
CA ARG A 197 11.24 2.70 -26.82
C ARG A 197 12.41 1.77 -27.13
N ARG A 198 12.47 0.60 -26.49
CA ARG A 198 13.50 -0.42 -26.78
C ARG A 198 13.48 -0.88 -28.23
N LYS A 199 12.30 -1.16 -28.80
CA LYS A 199 12.18 -1.55 -30.21
C LYS A 199 12.68 -0.47 -31.17
N GLN A 200 12.52 0.81 -30.81
CA GLN A 200 12.99 1.95 -31.61
C GLN A 200 14.49 2.20 -31.50
N GLN A 201 15.11 1.82 -30.38
CA GLN A 201 16.55 2.02 -30.15
C GLN A 201 17.42 0.93 -30.81
N GLY A 202 16.82 -0.17 -31.29
CA GLY A 202 17.54 -1.31 -31.89
C GLY A 202 18.35 -2.10 -30.85
N PRO A 203 18.77 -3.35 -31.15
CA PRO A 203 19.66 -4.08 -30.25
C PRO A 203 20.98 -3.32 -30.16
N SER A 204 21.37 -2.90 -28.96
CA SER A 204 22.77 -2.55 -28.71
C SER A 204 23.55 -3.86 -28.81
N GLY A 205 24.23 -4.05 -29.94
CA GLY A 205 25.00 -5.26 -30.24
C GLY A 205 26.21 -5.44 -29.34
#